data_AF-A0A0M1JWE6-F1
#
_entry.id   AF-A0A0M1JWE6-F1
#
_cell.length_a   1.000
_cell.length_b   1.000
_cell.length_c   1.000
_cell.angle_alpha   90.00
_cell.angle_beta   90.00
_cell.angle_gamma   90.00
#
_symmetry.space_group_name_H-M   'P 1'
#
loop_
_entity.id
_entity.type
_entity.pdbx_description
1 polymer ?
#
loop_
_entity_poly.entity_id
_entity_poly.type
_entity_poly.pdbx_seq_one_letter_code
_entity_poly.pdbx_strand_id
1 'polypeptide(L)'
;MTTIAPVTTAAKLADYFIWFANDVGSYLSNQKLQKLLYYAQAWYLAFEDTPLFEEDFEAWMHGPTIPALFYEYKEQFGFKPILKEVEKPEFSEDVQKFLDELADDYFFLDAYELELMVRREDPWINARGDLPKDEPSHAIITKELMRNFYKTRVIEEE
;
A
#
# COMPACT_ATOMS: atom_id res chain seq x y z
N MET A 1 -15.99 -14.38 17.45
CA MET A 1 -15.13 -14.02 16.31
C MET A 1 -13.80 -13.63 16.89
N THR A 2 -12.75 -14.42 16.64
CA THR A 2 -11.40 -14.07 17.09
C THR A 2 -10.92 -12.96 16.17
N THR A 3 -10.90 -11.72 16.66
CA THR A 3 -10.18 -10.63 15.99
C THR A 3 -8.70 -10.99 16.03
N ILE A 4 -8.16 -11.39 14.88
CA ILE A 4 -6.72 -11.56 14.71
C ILE A 4 -6.14 -10.14 14.74
N ALA A 5 -5.23 -9.90 15.67
CA ALA A 5 -4.58 -8.60 15.78
C ALA A 5 -3.73 -8.33 14.52
N PRO A 6 -3.64 -7.07 14.06
CA PRO A 6 -2.79 -6.72 12.94
C PRO A 6 -1.32 -6.97 13.30
N VAL A 7 -0.51 -7.28 12.28
CA VAL A 7 0.91 -7.61 12.45
C VAL A 7 1.74 -6.35 12.74
N THR A 8 1.36 -5.21 12.15
CA THR A 8 1.96 -3.89 12.35
C THR A 8 0.92 -2.79 12.15
N THR A 9 1.33 -1.52 12.12
CA THR A 9 0.48 -0.37 11.77
C THR A 9 0.86 0.18 10.40
N ALA A 10 -0.08 0.82 9.70
CA ALA A 10 0.22 1.52 8.44
C ALA A 10 1.28 2.61 8.63
N ALA A 11 1.26 3.30 9.77
CA ALA A 11 2.26 4.32 10.10
C ALA A 11 3.68 3.75 10.22
N LYS A 12 3.85 2.61 10.92
CA LYS A 12 5.17 1.97 11.05
C LYS A 12 5.67 1.44 9.71
N LEU A 13 4.78 0.91 8.87
CA LEU A 13 5.13 0.50 7.52
C LEU A 13 5.46 1.68 6.61
N ALA A 14 4.79 2.81 6.78
CA ALA A 14 5.14 4.04 6.07
C ALA A 14 6.54 4.53 6.44
N ASP A 15 6.91 4.48 7.72
CA ASP A 15 8.27 4.77 8.17
C ASP A 15 9.30 3.81 7.55
N TYR A 16 8.95 2.55 7.28
CA TYR A 16 9.85 1.63 6.56
C TYR A 16 10.15 2.11 5.13
N PHE A 17 9.12 2.47 4.35
CA PHE A 17 9.35 2.95 2.98
C PHE A 17 10.04 4.31 2.94
N ILE A 18 9.79 5.18 3.91
CA ILE A 18 10.51 6.45 4.04
C ILE A 18 11.98 6.18 4.38
N TRP A 19 12.25 5.30 5.34
CA TRP A 19 13.61 4.88 5.67
C TRP A 19 14.32 4.29 4.45
N PHE A 20 13.69 3.36 3.75
CA PHE A 20 14.25 2.69 2.58
C PHE A 20 14.57 3.70 1.46
N ALA A 21 13.67 4.67 1.23
CA ALA A 21 13.91 5.74 0.27
C ALA A 21 15.16 6.57 0.63
N ASN A 22 15.32 6.92 1.89
CA ASN A 22 16.50 7.64 2.37
C ASN A 22 17.78 6.81 2.23
N ASP A 23 17.73 5.53 2.58
CA ASP A 23 18.87 4.60 2.52
C ASP A 23 19.39 4.41 1.10
N VAL A 24 18.49 4.27 0.13
CA VAL A 24 18.85 4.11 -1.30
C VAL A 24 19.02 5.44 -2.04
N GLY A 25 18.88 6.58 -1.35
CA GLY A 25 19.03 7.92 -1.94
C GLY A 25 17.97 8.29 -2.98
N SER A 26 16.73 7.83 -2.80
CA SER A 26 15.60 8.05 -3.70
C SER A 26 14.53 8.97 -3.10
N TYR A 27 13.78 9.65 -3.95
CA TYR A 27 12.65 10.46 -3.52
C TYR A 27 11.37 9.63 -3.42
N LEU A 28 10.68 9.74 -2.28
CA LEU A 28 9.37 9.14 -2.07
C LEU A 28 8.29 10.22 -2.07
N SER A 29 7.33 10.12 -2.98
CA SER A 29 6.13 10.97 -2.95
C SER A 29 5.03 10.32 -2.11
N ASN A 30 4.14 11.14 -1.53
CA ASN A 30 2.96 10.64 -0.82
C ASN A 30 2.10 9.73 -1.71
N GLN A 31 1.94 10.09 -3.00
CA GLN A 31 1.22 9.25 -3.94
C GLN A 31 1.85 7.87 -4.09
N LYS A 32 3.17 7.77 -4.22
CA LYS A 32 3.88 6.48 -4.32
C LYS A 32 3.75 5.68 -3.03
N LEU A 33 3.93 6.33 -1.88
CA LEU A 33 3.81 5.71 -0.56
C LEU A 33 2.45 5.00 -0.40
N GLN A 34 1.33 5.63 -0.80
CA GLN A 34 0.01 5.01 -0.72
C GLN A 34 -0.09 3.70 -1.52
N LYS A 35 0.52 3.61 -2.70
CA LYS A 35 0.52 2.38 -3.50
C LYS A 35 1.41 1.30 -2.89
N LEU A 36 2.59 1.67 -2.39
CA LEU A 36 3.48 0.72 -1.72
C LEU A 36 2.80 0.08 -0.49
N LEU A 37 2.10 0.89 0.31
CA LEU A 37 1.30 0.39 1.44
C LEU A 37 0.17 -0.53 0.97
N TYR A 38 -0.49 -0.21 -0.15
CA TYR A 38 -1.54 -1.06 -0.71
C TYR A 38 -0.99 -2.42 -1.16
N TYR A 39 0.10 -2.45 -1.94
CA TYR A 39 0.69 -3.71 -2.38
C TYR A 39 1.16 -4.56 -1.19
N ALA A 40 1.76 -3.94 -0.17
CA ALA A 40 2.14 -4.63 1.06
C ALA A 40 0.93 -5.30 1.74
N GLN A 41 -0.17 -4.57 1.94
CA GLN A 41 -1.39 -5.13 2.54
C GLN A 41 -1.99 -6.25 1.67
N ALA A 42 -2.07 -6.03 0.36
CA ALA A 42 -2.75 -6.93 -0.56
C ALA A 42 -2.01 -8.27 -0.71
N TRP A 43 -0.69 -8.25 -0.87
CA TRP A 43 0.14 -9.45 -0.91
C TRP A 43 0.19 -10.17 0.44
N TYR A 44 0.35 -9.43 1.54
CA TYR A 44 0.37 -10.04 2.87
C TYR A 44 -0.95 -10.76 3.18
N LEU A 45 -2.09 -10.14 2.85
CA LEU A 45 -3.41 -10.78 2.95
C LEU A 45 -3.50 -12.05 2.11
N ALA A 46 -2.89 -12.09 0.93
CA ALA A 46 -2.93 -13.25 0.06
C ALA A 46 -2.09 -14.42 0.58
N PHE A 47 -0.90 -14.14 1.14
CA PHE A 47 -0.01 -15.16 1.70
C PHE A 47 -0.47 -15.65 3.07
N GLU A 48 -0.86 -14.73 3.96
CA GLU A 48 -1.04 -15.03 5.39
C GLU A 48 -2.51 -15.09 5.82
N ASP A 49 -3.46 -14.84 4.91
CA ASP A 49 -4.91 -14.77 5.22
C ASP A 49 -5.29 -13.74 6.30
N THR A 50 -4.36 -12.89 6.71
CA THR A 50 -4.48 -11.96 7.82
C THR A 50 -4.00 -10.56 7.43
N PRO A 51 -4.56 -9.49 8.01
CA PRO A 51 -4.15 -8.13 7.68
C PRO A 51 -2.75 -7.82 8.20
N LEU A 52 -1.92 -7.19 7.37
CA LEU A 52 -0.64 -6.62 7.80
C LEU A 52 -0.88 -5.45 8.76
N PHE A 53 -1.86 -4.59 8.44
CA PHE A 53 -2.35 -3.50 9.29
C PHE A 53 -3.87 -3.31 9.17
N GLU A 54 -4.45 -2.50 10.07
CA GLU A 54 -5.91 -2.35 10.22
C GLU A 54 -6.55 -1.35 9.27
N GLU A 55 -5.85 -0.29 8.91
CA GLU A 55 -6.38 0.80 8.10
C GLU A 55 -6.91 0.29 6.75
N ASP A 56 -8.06 0.81 6.35
CA ASP A 56 -8.66 0.52 5.06
C ASP A 56 -8.26 1.56 4.00
N PHE A 57 -8.24 1.12 2.75
CA PHE A 57 -8.03 1.99 1.60
C PHE A 57 -9.37 2.43 1.01
N GLU A 58 -9.47 3.72 0.66
CA GLU A 58 -10.50 4.22 -0.24
C GLU A 58 -10.01 4.13 -1.70
N ALA A 59 -10.90 3.78 -2.62
CA ALA A 59 -10.61 3.65 -4.04
C ALA A 59 -10.58 5.00 -4.77
N TRP A 60 -9.70 5.92 -4.37
CA TRP A 60 -9.61 7.27 -4.95
C TRP A 60 -9.28 7.25 -6.45
N MET A 61 -9.50 8.39 -7.11
CA MET A 61 -9.26 8.58 -8.55
C MET A 61 -7.87 8.13 -9.01
N HIS A 62 -6.83 8.38 -8.19
CA HIS A 62 -5.42 8.07 -8.48
C HIS A 62 -4.92 6.78 -7.81
N GLY A 63 -5.85 5.89 -7.45
CA GLY A 63 -5.53 4.63 -6.80
C GLY A 63 -5.95 4.56 -5.32
N PRO A 64 -5.66 3.44 -4.66
CA PRO A 64 -5.99 3.21 -3.26
C PRO A 64 -5.30 4.25 -2.37
N THR A 65 -6.01 4.78 -1.38
CA THR A 65 -5.47 5.77 -0.45
C THR A 65 -6.01 5.54 0.95
N ILE A 66 -5.14 5.55 1.96
CA ILE A 66 -5.53 5.65 3.38
C ILE A 66 -5.71 7.13 3.68
N PRO A 67 -6.94 7.65 3.84
CA PRO A 67 -7.17 9.10 3.88
C PRO A 67 -6.42 9.78 5.03
N ALA A 68 -6.47 9.21 6.24
CA ALA A 68 -5.82 9.79 7.42
C ALA A 68 -4.31 10.00 7.19
N LEU A 69 -3.64 8.96 6.69
CA LEU A 69 -2.19 8.99 6.44
C LEU A 69 -1.84 9.90 5.25
N PHE A 70 -2.67 9.90 4.20
CA PHE A 70 -2.47 10.80 3.07
C PHE A 70 -2.52 12.27 3.49
N TYR A 71 -3.51 12.65 4.30
CA TYR A 71 -3.65 14.03 4.77
C TYR A 71 -2.51 14.43 5.72
N GLU A 72 -2.06 13.53 6.60
CA GLU A 72 -0.89 13.78 7.46
C GLU A 72 0.34 14.21 6.66
N TYR A 73 0.71 13.44 5.63
CA TYR A 73 1.87 13.78 4.79
C TYR A 73 1.59 14.95 3.84
N LYS A 74 0.35 15.14 3.39
CA LYS A 74 -0.02 16.28 2.55
C LYS A 74 0.07 17.60 3.31
N GLU A 75 -0.32 17.64 4.57
CA GLU A 75 -0.20 18.84 5.41
C GLU A 75 1.25 19.27 5.60
N GLN A 76 2.17 18.30 5.74
CA GLN A 76 3.58 18.57 5.97
C GLN A 76 4.37 18.86 4.67
N PHE A 77 4.11 18.10 3.61
CA PHE A 77 4.96 18.09 2.40
C PHE A 77 4.22 18.53 1.13
N GLY A 78 2.89 18.59 1.15
CA GLY A 78 2.08 18.91 -0.02
C GLY A 78 2.29 17.91 -1.17
N PHE A 79 2.72 18.41 -2.33
CA PHE A 79 3.06 17.61 -3.51
C PHE A 79 4.56 17.37 -3.68
N LYS A 80 5.38 17.81 -2.72
CA LYS A 80 6.84 17.60 -2.74
C LYS A 80 7.16 16.19 -2.23
N PRO A 81 8.38 15.69 -2.48
CA PRO A 81 8.87 14.49 -1.81
C PRO A 81 8.72 14.59 -0.29
N ILE A 82 8.44 13.45 0.35
CA ILE A 82 8.45 13.31 1.80
C ILE A 82 9.91 13.37 2.24
N LEU A 83 10.29 14.46 2.92
CA LEU A 83 11.63 14.66 3.47
C LEU A 83 11.54 14.54 4.99
N LYS A 84 11.33 13.30 5.45
CA LYS A 84 11.22 12.93 6.86
C LYS A 84 12.41 12.02 7.20
N GLU A 85 13.15 12.38 8.24
CA GLU A 85 14.18 11.52 8.82
C GLU A 85 13.51 10.51 9.76
N VAL A 86 13.82 9.23 9.56
CA VAL A 86 13.28 8.11 10.34
C VAL A 86 14.38 7.08 10.57
N GLU A 87 14.42 6.50 11.76
CA GLU A 87 15.26 5.33 12.03
C GLU A 87 14.65 4.10 11.34
N LYS A 88 15.49 3.10 11.02
CA LYS A 88 15.03 1.84 10.44
C LYS A 88 14.03 1.18 11.39
N PRO A 89 12.75 1.00 11.02
CA PRO A 89 11.81 0.31 11.88
C PRO A 89 12.15 -1.18 11.95
N GLU A 90 12.01 -1.78 13.13
CA GLU A 90 12.26 -3.22 13.33
C GLU A 90 10.97 -4.02 13.13
N PHE A 91 11.02 -5.10 12.34
CA PHE A 91 9.94 -6.07 12.17
C PHE A 91 10.43 -7.47 12.58
N SER A 92 9.50 -8.44 12.71
CA SER A 92 9.92 -9.84 12.79
C SER A 92 10.67 -10.25 11.52
N GLU A 93 11.50 -11.30 11.61
CA GLU A 93 12.31 -11.76 10.46
C GLU A 93 11.45 -12.08 9.24
N ASP A 94 10.31 -12.75 9.42
CA ASP A 94 9.39 -13.10 8.34
C ASP A 94 8.79 -11.86 7.66
N VAL A 95 8.36 -10.87 8.44
CA VAL A 95 7.80 -9.62 7.91
C VAL A 95 8.90 -8.80 7.24
N GLN A 96 10.10 -8.75 7.81
CA GLN A 96 11.23 -8.04 7.21
C GLN A 96 11.57 -8.63 5.83
N LYS A 97 11.65 -9.96 5.72
CA LYS A 97 11.91 -10.65 4.47
C LYS A 97 10.83 -10.34 3.43
N PHE A 98 9.56 -10.41 3.81
CA PHE A 98 8.44 -10.06 2.94
C PHE A 98 8.53 -8.61 2.43
N LEU A 99 8.87 -7.66 3.31
CA LEU A 99 8.98 -6.25 2.93
C LEU A 99 10.16 -6.00 2.00
N ASP A 100 11.27 -6.69 2.18
CA ASP A 100 12.45 -6.56 1.31
C ASP A 100 12.15 -7.09 -0.10
N GLU A 101 11.50 -8.26 -0.22
CA GLU A 101 11.03 -8.79 -1.52
C GLU A 101 10.03 -7.84 -2.20
N LEU A 102 9.06 -7.32 -1.45
CA LEU A 102 8.10 -6.34 -1.96
C LEU A 102 8.78 -5.03 -2.42
N ALA A 103 9.80 -4.58 -1.69
CA ALA A 103 10.56 -3.39 -2.06
C ALA A 103 11.33 -3.60 -3.36
N ASP A 104 11.96 -4.77 -3.54
CA ASP A 104 12.67 -5.12 -4.78
C ASP A 104 11.75 -5.06 -6.01
N ASP A 105 10.50 -5.54 -5.87
CA ASP A 105 9.54 -5.58 -6.98
C ASP A 105 8.89 -4.22 -7.29
N TYR A 106 8.50 -3.47 -6.26
CA TYR A 106 7.63 -2.30 -6.42
C TYR A 106 8.30 -0.96 -6.15
N PHE A 107 9.35 -0.91 -5.31
CA PHE A 107 9.90 0.37 -4.87
C PHE A 107 10.55 1.15 -6.00
N PHE A 108 11.16 0.51 -6.98
CA PHE A 108 11.84 1.24 -8.06
C PHE A 108 10.92 1.74 -9.17
N LEU A 109 9.64 1.34 -9.15
CA LEU A 109 8.61 1.89 -10.03
C LEU A 109 8.25 3.31 -9.59
N ASP A 110 7.92 4.18 -10.54
CA ASP A 110 7.47 5.53 -10.23
C ASP A 110 5.98 5.55 -9.78
N ALA A 111 5.54 6.70 -9.26
CA ALA A 111 4.18 6.84 -8.76
C ALA A 111 3.11 6.64 -9.84
N TYR A 112 3.42 6.95 -11.10
CA TYR A 112 2.52 6.85 -12.23
C TYR A 112 2.43 5.41 -12.74
N GLU A 113 3.55 4.68 -12.79
CA GLU A 113 3.59 3.25 -13.09
C GLU A 113 2.73 2.47 -12.10
N LEU A 114 2.93 2.69 -10.80
CA LEU A 114 2.13 2.06 -9.74
C LEU A 114 0.64 2.43 -9.83
N GLU A 115 0.32 3.69 -10.19
CA GLU A 115 -1.06 4.13 -10.43
C GLU A 115 -1.70 3.39 -11.63
N LEU A 116 -0.98 3.27 -12.74
CA LEU A 116 -1.48 2.57 -13.93
C LEU A 116 -1.75 1.09 -13.65
N MET A 117 -0.90 0.45 -12.86
CA MET A 117 -1.07 -0.94 -12.42
C MET A 117 -2.34 -1.08 -11.59
N VAL A 118 -2.42 -0.39 -10.45
CA VAL A 118 -3.53 -0.59 -9.51
C VAL A 118 -4.90 -0.20 -10.07
N ARG A 119 -4.96 0.78 -10.98
CA ARG A 119 -6.21 1.20 -11.66
C ARG A 119 -6.67 0.22 -12.75
N ARG A 120 -5.93 -0.86 -13.00
CA ARG A 120 -6.29 -1.98 -13.86
C ARG A 120 -6.64 -3.24 -13.06
N GLU A 121 -6.55 -3.19 -11.73
CA GLU A 121 -6.79 -4.34 -10.86
C GLU A 121 -8.23 -4.36 -10.33
N ASP A 122 -8.78 -5.58 -10.22
CA ASP A 122 -10.17 -5.79 -9.82
C ASP A 122 -10.52 -5.23 -8.43
N PRO A 123 -9.65 -5.23 -7.39
CA PRO A 123 -10.03 -4.68 -6.09
C PRO A 123 -10.38 -3.20 -6.17
N TRP A 124 -9.58 -2.40 -6.90
CA TRP A 124 -9.85 -0.98 -7.10
C TRP A 124 -11.06 -0.77 -8.01
N ILE A 125 -11.19 -1.55 -9.09
CA ILE A 125 -12.33 -1.45 -10.03
C ILE A 125 -13.64 -1.80 -9.33
N ASN A 126 -13.68 -2.94 -8.64
CA ASN A 126 -14.88 -3.45 -7.98
C ASN A 126 -15.33 -2.55 -6.83
N ALA A 127 -14.39 -1.99 -6.05
CA ALA A 127 -14.73 -1.03 -5.01
C ALA A 127 -15.43 0.22 -5.58
N ARG A 128 -15.07 0.64 -6.81
CA ARG A 128 -15.67 1.81 -7.47
C ARG A 128 -17.00 1.52 -8.17
N GLY A 129 -17.32 0.26 -8.44
CA GLY A 129 -18.53 -0.13 -9.16
C GLY A 129 -18.64 0.58 -10.52
N ASP A 130 -19.80 1.17 -10.80
CA ASP A 130 -20.08 1.85 -12.06
C ASP A 130 -19.49 3.28 -12.16
N LEU A 131 -18.75 3.73 -11.15
CA LEU A 131 -18.22 5.08 -11.12
C LEU A 131 -17.12 5.27 -12.20
N PRO A 132 -17.20 6.34 -13.03
CA PRO A 132 -16.15 6.66 -13.99
C PRO A 132 -14.77 6.80 -13.34
N LYS A 133 -13.71 6.49 -14.08
CA LYS A 133 -12.33 6.41 -13.55
C LYS A 133 -11.79 7.74 -13.05
N ASP A 134 -12.34 8.85 -13.52
CA ASP A 134 -11.96 10.25 -13.25
C ASP A 134 -12.85 10.93 -12.20
N GLU A 135 -13.83 10.23 -11.64
CA GLU A 135 -14.65 10.77 -10.56
C GLU A 135 -14.03 10.49 -9.18
N PRO A 136 -14.19 11.39 -8.19
CA PRO A 136 -13.82 11.11 -6.81
C PRO A 136 -14.60 9.93 -6.25
N SER A 137 -13.96 9.11 -5.42
CA SER A 137 -14.59 7.99 -4.72
C SER A 137 -14.06 7.88 -3.31
N HIS A 138 -14.95 7.53 -2.39
CA HIS A 138 -14.67 7.19 -0.99
C HIS A 138 -15.03 5.73 -0.68
N ALA A 139 -15.26 4.93 -1.72
CA ALA A 139 -15.62 3.54 -1.55
C ALA A 139 -14.43 2.74 -1.00
N ILE A 140 -14.70 1.90 0.01
CA ILE A 140 -13.68 1.10 0.66
C ILE A 140 -13.30 -0.09 -0.23
N ILE A 141 -11.99 -0.25 -0.48
CA ILE A 141 -11.43 -1.47 -1.04
C ILE A 141 -11.30 -2.46 0.11
N THR A 142 -12.22 -3.41 0.19
CA THR A 142 -12.26 -4.35 1.31
C THR A 142 -11.03 -5.26 1.30
N LYS A 143 -10.60 -5.67 2.51
CA LYS A 143 -9.51 -6.65 2.67
C LYS A 143 -9.81 -7.96 1.94
N GLU A 144 -11.08 -8.35 1.84
CA GLU A 144 -11.50 -9.52 1.07
C GLU A 144 -11.28 -9.34 -0.44
N LEU A 145 -11.59 -8.17 -1.01
CA LEU A 145 -11.33 -7.90 -2.43
C LEU A 145 -9.83 -8.01 -2.74
N MET A 146 -8.98 -7.38 -1.90
CA MET A 146 -7.53 -7.47 -2.04
C MET A 146 -7.06 -8.92 -1.96
N ARG A 147 -7.39 -9.62 -0.86
CA ARG A 147 -6.99 -11.01 -0.63
C ARG A 147 -7.38 -11.93 -1.78
N ASN A 148 -8.65 -11.90 -2.18
CA ASN A 148 -9.16 -12.85 -3.18
C ASN A 148 -8.48 -12.65 -4.54
N PHE A 149 -8.24 -11.40 -4.95
CA PHE A 149 -7.59 -11.10 -6.22
C PHE A 149 -6.09 -11.44 -6.25
N TYR A 150 -5.37 -11.19 -5.15
CA TYR A 150 -3.94 -11.49 -5.09
C TYR A 150 -3.67 -12.98 -4.88
N LYS A 151 -4.56 -13.71 -4.18
CA LYS A 151 -4.48 -15.17 -4.08
C LYS A 151 -4.53 -15.89 -5.42
N THR A 152 -5.28 -15.39 -6.41
CA THR A 152 -5.30 -16.02 -7.73
C THR A 152 -3.97 -15.89 -8.46
N ARG A 153 -3.13 -14.91 -8.10
CA ARG A 153 -1.82 -14.65 -8.73
C ARG A 153 -0.70 -15.47 -8.11
N VAL A 154 -0.79 -15.77 -6.81
CA VAL A 154 0.14 -16.71 -6.15
C VAL A 154 0.12 -18.07 -6.84
N ILE A 155 -1.07 -18.54 -7.25
CA ILE A 155 -1.26 -19.85 -7.88
C ILE A 155 -0.76 -19.89 -9.35
N GLU A 156 -0.65 -18.73 -10.02
CA GLU A 156 -0.18 -18.65 -11.40
C GLU A 156 1.35 -18.71 -11.53
N GLU A 157 2.08 -18.53 -10.42
CA GLU A 157 3.54 -18.53 -10.37
C GLU A 157 4.14 -19.87 -9.87
N GLU A 158 3.30 -20.84 -9.50
CA GLU A 158 3.67 -22.25 -9.20
C GLU A 158 3.52 -23.18 -10.43
#